data_AF-A0A1V8YIJ2-F1
#
_entry.id   AF-A0A1V8YIJ2-F1
#
_cell.length_a   1.000
_cell.length_b   1.000
_cell.length_c   1.000
_cell.angle_alpha   90.00
_cell.angle_beta   90.00
_cell.angle_gamma   90.00
#
_symmetry.space_group_name_H-M   'P 1'
#
loop_
_entity.id
_entity.type
_entity.pdbx_description
1 polymer ?
#
loop_
_entity_poly.entity_id
_entity_poly.type
_entity_poly.pdbx_seq_one_letter_code
_entity_poly.pdbx_strand_id
1 'polypeptide(L)'
;MPLDSTIMMKDGSTKMNKFEQERIKEEILSVMNDVKDKNNEGYQQLLRVLEKTPYETNKEYEQLLKQFQEKKSNIETKEGKKLLELLKKQPTVTMEEVVESCVYFQKISDNTDLQKLFFDLLIESKVEQLNQLVLLKSLSVTCELNSLLEDERKSLNRELKAGCIELQYDMESIETKNIS
;
A
#
# COMPACT_ATOMS: atom_id res chain seq x y z
N MET A 1 28.76 7.12 0.52
CA MET A 1 27.81 8.16 0.08
C MET A 1 26.50 7.93 0.83
N PRO A 2 25.90 8.93 1.49
CA PRO A 2 24.62 8.73 2.15
C PRO A 2 23.51 8.69 1.09
N LEU A 3 22.71 7.63 1.11
CA LEU A 3 21.49 7.48 0.32
C LEU A 3 20.40 8.40 0.93
N ASP A 4 20.54 9.71 0.70
CA ASP A 4 19.42 10.64 0.75
C ASP A 4 18.61 10.51 -0.55
N SER A 5 18.01 9.34 -0.75
CA SER A 5 16.87 9.19 -1.65
C SER A 5 15.62 9.07 -0.78
N THR A 6 15.05 10.22 -0.44
CA THR A 6 13.58 10.30 -0.34
C THR A 6 13.04 9.55 -1.54
N ILE A 7 12.19 8.54 -1.33
CA ILE A 7 11.35 8.06 -2.44
C ILE A 7 10.48 9.26 -2.77
N MET A 8 10.96 10.08 -3.70
CA MET A 8 10.13 11.03 -4.38
C MET A 8 9.27 10.15 -5.30
N MET A 9 8.09 9.78 -4.81
CA MET A 9 7.02 9.38 -5.70
C MET A 9 6.90 10.54 -6.68
N LYS A 10 7.24 10.27 -7.96
CA LYS A 10 7.13 11.26 -9.03
C LYS A 10 5.77 11.94 -8.89
N ASP A 11 5.78 13.27 -8.96
CA ASP A 11 4.58 14.06 -9.14
C ASP A 11 3.69 13.37 -10.18
N GLY A 12 2.55 12.83 -9.73
CA GLY A 12 1.53 12.22 -10.58
C GLY A 12 1.64 10.72 -10.87
N SER A 13 1.79 9.86 -9.86
CA SER A 13 1.15 8.53 -9.99
C SER A 13 -0.36 8.79 -10.03
N THR A 14 -0.97 8.65 -11.20
CA THR A 14 -2.42 8.63 -11.35
C THR A 14 -2.95 7.62 -10.34
N LYS A 15 -3.57 8.11 -9.26
CA LYS A 15 -4.24 7.29 -8.24
C LYS A 15 -5.05 6.23 -8.99
N MET A 16 -4.76 4.96 -8.75
CA MET A 16 -5.53 3.90 -9.40
C MET A 16 -6.97 4.02 -8.93
N ASN A 17 -7.87 4.35 -9.84
CA ASN A 17 -9.27 4.47 -9.48
C ASN A 17 -9.86 3.09 -9.20
N LYS A 18 -11.02 3.04 -8.53
CA LYS A 18 -11.64 1.77 -8.13
C LYS A 18 -11.86 0.81 -9.30
N PHE A 19 -12.24 1.32 -10.47
CA PHE A 19 -12.45 0.49 -11.66
C PHE A 19 -11.13 -0.12 -12.16
N GLU A 20 -10.04 0.63 -12.15
CA GLU A 20 -8.71 0.11 -12.51
C GLU A 20 -8.24 -0.98 -11.54
N GLN A 21 -8.45 -0.78 -10.23
CA GLN A 21 -8.09 -1.77 -9.21
C GLN A 21 -8.87 -3.08 -9.40
N GLU A 22 -10.18 -3.01 -9.64
CA GLU A 22 -11.01 -4.20 -9.87
C GLU A 22 -10.60 -4.93 -11.17
N ARG A 23 -10.35 -4.18 -12.26
CA ARG A 23 -9.88 -4.77 -13.52
C ARG A 23 -8.57 -5.55 -13.34
N ILE A 24 -7.60 -4.96 -12.64
CA ILE A 24 -6.32 -5.63 -12.38
C ILE A 24 -6.55 -6.87 -11.51
N LYS A 25 -7.37 -6.77 -10.46
CA LYS A 25 -7.74 -7.92 -9.62
C LYS A 25 -8.34 -9.07 -10.43
N GLU A 26 -9.25 -8.78 -11.37
CA GLU A 26 -9.83 -9.79 -12.27
C GLU A 26 -8.76 -10.47 -13.15
N GLU A 27 -7.81 -9.70 -13.68
CA GLU A 27 -6.69 -10.24 -14.47
C GLU A 27 -5.79 -11.16 -13.64
N ILE A 28 -5.49 -10.80 -12.38
CA ILE A 28 -4.74 -11.66 -11.45
C ILE A 28 -5.51 -12.94 -11.16
N LEU A 29 -6.81 -12.85 -10.85
CA LEU A 29 -7.67 -14.01 -10.60
C LEU A 29 -7.74 -14.94 -11.82
N SER A 30 -7.72 -14.39 -13.03
CA SER A 30 -7.68 -15.19 -14.26
C SER A 30 -6.42 -16.06 -14.32
N VAL A 31 -5.24 -15.49 -14.05
CA VAL A 31 -3.98 -16.25 -13.97
C VAL A 31 -4.03 -17.31 -12.87
N MET A 32 -4.60 -16.97 -11.71
CA MET A 32 -4.74 -17.91 -10.61
C MET A 32 -5.62 -19.12 -10.94
N ASN A 33 -6.58 -18.99 -11.87
CA ASN A 33 -7.46 -20.10 -12.23
C ASN A 33 -6.72 -21.27 -12.89
N ASP A 34 -5.59 -21.00 -13.52
CA ASP A 34 -4.74 -22.00 -14.18
C ASP A 34 -3.82 -22.74 -13.19
N VAL A 35 -3.74 -22.29 -11.94
CA VAL A 35 -2.96 -22.96 -10.88
C VAL A 35 -3.65 -24.26 -10.46
N LYS A 36 -2.94 -25.39 -10.58
CA LYS A 36 -3.45 -26.72 -10.27
C LYS A 36 -3.63 -26.96 -8.77
N ASP A 37 -2.67 -26.56 -7.95
CA ASP A 37 -2.71 -26.74 -6.50
C ASP A 37 -3.27 -25.49 -5.81
N LYS A 38 -4.59 -25.49 -5.62
CA LYS A 38 -5.30 -24.41 -4.92
C LYS A 38 -5.14 -24.46 -3.40
N ASN A 39 -4.57 -25.53 -2.85
CA ASN A 39 -4.31 -25.63 -1.41
C ASN A 39 -2.91 -25.11 -1.04
N ASN A 40 -2.13 -24.70 -2.04
CA ASN A 40 -0.82 -24.09 -1.82
C ASN A 40 -0.95 -22.83 -0.95
N GLU A 41 -0.04 -22.67 0.02
CA GLU A 41 -0.08 -21.53 0.94
C GLU A 41 0.03 -20.19 0.21
N GLY A 42 0.88 -20.10 -0.82
CA GLY A 42 1.01 -18.91 -1.65
C GLY A 42 -0.26 -18.57 -2.44
N TYR A 43 -1.00 -19.59 -2.89
CA TYR A 43 -2.31 -19.39 -3.53
C TYR A 43 -3.33 -18.81 -2.53
N GLN A 44 -3.42 -19.40 -1.34
CA GLN A 44 -4.35 -18.96 -0.30
C GLN A 44 -3.99 -17.55 0.20
N GLN A 45 -2.70 -17.27 0.37
CA GLN A 45 -2.21 -15.95 0.74
C GLN A 45 -2.57 -14.90 -0.31
N LEU A 46 -2.37 -15.20 -1.59
CA LEU A 46 -2.69 -14.27 -2.66
C LEU A 46 -4.20 -13.98 -2.73
N LEU A 47 -5.06 -14.98 -2.50
CA LEU A 47 -6.51 -14.75 -2.36
C LEU A 47 -6.84 -13.80 -1.20
N ARG A 48 -6.28 -14.03 0.00
CA ARG A 48 -6.50 -13.17 1.18
C ARG A 48 -6.09 -11.72 0.91
N VAL A 49 -4.99 -11.52 0.19
CA VAL A 49 -4.50 -10.19 -0.17
C VAL A 49 -5.44 -9.51 -1.18
N LEU A 50 -5.94 -10.24 -2.19
CA LEU A 50 -6.91 -9.72 -3.15
C LEU A 50 -8.28 -9.43 -2.53
N GLU A 51 -8.67 -10.09 -1.43
CA GLU A 51 -9.89 -9.75 -0.68
C GLU A 51 -9.79 -8.39 0.02
N LYS A 52 -8.57 -7.93 0.33
CA LYS A 52 -8.31 -6.61 0.90
C LYS A 52 -8.31 -5.49 -0.16
N THR A 53 -8.45 -5.84 -1.45
CA THR A 53 -8.52 -4.88 -2.56
C THR A 53 -9.92 -4.85 -3.18
N PRO A 54 -10.42 -3.67 -3.60
CA PRO A 54 -9.77 -2.35 -3.58
C PRO A 54 -9.67 -1.77 -2.17
N TYR A 55 -8.68 -0.91 -1.96
CA TYR A 55 -8.52 -0.23 -0.68
C TYR A 55 -9.71 0.71 -0.44
N GLU A 56 -10.39 0.54 0.70
CA GLU A 56 -11.46 1.42 1.14
C GLU A 56 -11.16 1.97 2.53
N THR A 57 -11.39 3.27 2.69
CA THR A 57 -11.28 3.91 4.00
C THR A 57 -12.52 3.65 4.86
N ASN A 58 -12.31 3.47 6.16
CA ASN A 58 -13.35 3.40 7.16
C ASN A 58 -14.26 4.63 7.10
N LYS A 59 -15.58 4.39 7.07
CA LYS A 59 -16.63 5.43 7.04
C LYS A 59 -16.49 6.48 8.15
N GLU A 60 -16.08 6.09 9.36
CA GLU A 60 -15.86 7.05 10.45
C GLU A 60 -14.71 8.01 10.12
N TYR A 61 -13.60 7.47 9.58
CA TYR A 61 -12.47 8.28 9.14
C TYR A 61 -12.89 9.27 8.05
N GLU A 62 -13.59 8.79 7.03
CA GLU A 62 -14.08 9.62 5.92
C GLU A 62 -15.00 10.75 6.40
N GLN A 63 -15.94 10.44 7.29
CA GLN A 63 -16.87 11.43 7.82
C GLN A 63 -16.16 12.51 8.62
N LEU A 64 -15.23 12.14 9.51
CA LEU A 64 -14.47 13.09 10.30
C LEU A 64 -13.57 13.95 9.42
N LEU A 65 -12.82 13.35 8.50
CA LEU A 65 -11.95 14.09 7.58
C LEU A 65 -12.74 15.10 6.74
N LYS A 66 -13.87 14.65 6.18
CA LYS A 66 -14.77 15.50 5.39
C LYS A 66 -15.28 16.69 6.19
N GLN A 67 -15.66 16.49 7.46
CA GLN A 67 -16.10 17.60 8.32
C GLN A 67 -15.03 18.69 8.47
N PHE A 68 -13.76 18.33 8.64
CA PHE A 68 -12.68 19.32 8.75
C PHE A 68 -12.42 20.05 7.43
N GLN A 69 -12.44 19.32 6.31
CA GLN A 69 -12.27 19.90 4.98
C GLN A 69 -13.42 20.85 4.59
N GLU A 70 -14.68 20.44 4.78
CA GLU A 70 -15.85 21.25 4.42
C GLU A 70 -16.00 22.49 5.28
N LYS A 71 -15.72 22.37 6.58
CA LYS A 71 -15.76 23.51 7.51
C LYS A 71 -14.53 24.42 7.39
N LYS A 72 -13.56 24.09 6.51
CA LYS A 72 -12.25 24.76 6.41
C LYS A 72 -11.62 24.95 7.81
N SER A 73 -11.83 23.97 8.67
CA SER A 73 -11.44 24.01 10.08
C SER A 73 -10.15 23.25 10.23
N ASN A 74 -9.27 23.78 11.08
CA ASN A 74 -8.04 23.10 11.40
C ASN A 74 -8.28 22.04 12.49
N ILE A 75 -7.43 21.03 12.49
CA ILE A 75 -7.50 19.88 13.38
C ILE A 75 -6.56 20.14 14.56
N GLU A 76 -7.13 20.14 15.77
CA GLU A 76 -6.38 20.20 17.02
C GLU A 76 -5.77 18.83 17.36
N THR A 77 -4.86 18.80 18.35
CA THR A 77 -4.09 17.59 18.69
C THR A 77 -4.98 16.38 18.98
N LYS A 78 -6.09 16.54 19.70
CA LYS A 78 -6.94 15.41 20.13
C LYS A 78 -7.68 14.79 18.95
N GLU A 79 -8.26 15.62 18.11
CA GLU A 79 -8.96 15.24 16.88
C GLU A 79 -8.01 14.59 15.88
N GLY A 80 -6.81 15.16 15.72
CA GLY A 80 -5.78 14.62 14.84
C GLY A 80 -5.26 13.27 15.30
N LYS A 81 -5.05 13.08 16.61
CA LYS A 81 -4.71 11.78 17.19
C LYS A 81 -5.81 10.74 16.91
N LYS A 82 -7.08 11.10 17.03
CA LYS A 82 -8.21 10.21 16.68
C LYS A 82 -8.18 9.82 15.19
N LEU A 83 -8.01 10.78 14.28
CA LEU A 83 -7.92 10.51 12.85
C LEU A 83 -6.71 9.61 12.51
N LEU A 84 -5.57 9.85 13.15
CA LEU A 84 -4.37 9.02 13.00
C LEU A 84 -4.60 7.58 13.47
N GLU A 85 -5.26 7.39 14.61
CA GLU A 85 -5.61 6.05 15.10
C GLU A 85 -6.57 5.31 14.14
N LEU A 86 -7.55 6.01 13.58
CA LEU A 86 -8.46 5.44 12.60
C LEU A 86 -7.74 5.08 11.30
N LEU A 87 -6.81 5.92 10.83
CA LEU A 87 -6.00 5.65 9.65
C LEU A 87 -5.12 4.39 9.83
N LYS A 88 -4.54 4.20 11.01
CA LYS A 88 -3.74 3.01 11.35
C LYS A 88 -4.54 1.71 11.42
N LYS A 89 -5.83 1.82 11.73
CA LYS A 89 -6.75 0.68 11.85
C LYS A 89 -7.42 0.29 10.53
N GLN A 90 -7.12 1.00 9.44
CA GLN A 90 -7.65 0.65 8.13
C GLN A 90 -7.19 -0.76 7.74
N PRO A 91 -8.07 -1.61 7.20
CA PRO A 91 -7.66 -2.89 6.65
C PRO A 91 -6.75 -2.63 5.45
N THR A 92 -5.48 -2.99 5.59
CA THR A 92 -4.43 -2.79 4.57
C THR A 92 -3.60 -4.04 4.45
N VAL A 93 -2.97 -4.22 3.28
CA VAL A 93 -1.98 -5.26 3.03
C VAL A 93 -0.68 -4.83 3.73
N THR A 94 -0.07 -5.73 4.50
CA THR A 94 1.25 -5.45 5.11
C THR A 94 2.36 -5.62 4.06
N MET A 95 3.53 -5.00 4.26
CA MET A 95 4.62 -5.16 3.32
C MET A 95 5.13 -6.60 3.19
N GLU A 96 5.06 -7.39 4.27
CA GLU A 96 5.36 -8.83 4.23
C GLU A 96 4.40 -9.55 3.27
N GLU A 97 3.09 -9.30 3.40
CA GLU A 97 2.09 -9.87 2.49
C GLU A 97 2.27 -9.41 1.04
N VAL A 98 2.73 -8.17 0.81
CA VAL A 98 3.09 -7.68 -0.53
C VAL A 98 4.25 -8.48 -1.10
N VAL A 99 5.36 -8.62 -0.35
CA VAL A 99 6.56 -9.34 -0.77
C VAL A 99 6.20 -10.79 -1.13
N GLU A 100 5.57 -11.51 -0.20
CA GLU A 100 5.20 -12.92 -0.39
C GLU A 100 4.29 -13.12 -1.60
N SER A 101 3.28 -12.25 -1.76
CA SER A 101 2.32 -12.37 -2.85
C SER A 101 2.97 -12.07 -4.19
N CYS A 102 3.79 -11.03 -4.29
CA CYS A 102 4.52 -10.69 -5.52
C CYS A 102 5.51 -11.81 -5.92
N VAL A 103 6.26 -12.33 -4.94
CA VAL A 103 7.18 -13.47 -5.13
C VAL A 103 6.43 -14.71 -5.61
N TYR A 104 5.27 -15.01 -5.03
CA TYR A 104 4.46 -16.13 -5.48
C TYR A 104 3.90 -15.90 -6.88
N PHE A 105 3.36 -14.72 -7.16
CA PHE A 105 2.76 -14.39 -8.45
C PHE A 105 3.78 -14.48 -9.60
N GLN A 106 5.02 -14.08 -9.38
CA GLN A 106 6.10 -14.22 -10.36
C GLN A 106 6.38 -15.69 -10.74
N LYS A 107 6.16 -16.65 -9.83
CA LYS A 107 6.37 -18.09 -10.10
C LYS A 107 5.27 -18.69 -10.97
N ILE A 108 4.10 -18.05 -11.04
CA ILE A 108 2.92 -18.58 -11.74
C ILE A 108 2.53 -17.75 -12.96
N SER A 109 3.23 -16.65 -13.24
CA SER A 109 2.95 -15.73 -14.34
C SER A 109 4.26 -15.22 -14.92
N ASP A 110 4.47 -15.37 -16.23
CA ASP A 110 5.60 -14.75 -16.94
C ASP A 110 5.29 -13.33 -17.45
N ASN A 111 4.07 -12.82 -17.19
CA ASN A 111 3.64 -11.50 -17.65
C ASN A 111 4.19 -10.40 -16.73
N THR A 112 5.35 -9.87 -17.08
CA THR A 112 6.04 -8.81 -16.33
C THR A 112 5.21 -7.55 -16.14
N ASP A 113 4.37 -7.16 -17.12
CA ASP A 113 3.54 -5.97 -16.99
C ASP A 113 2.42 -6.19 -15.98
N LEU A 114 1.81 -7.37 -15.98
CA LEU A 114 0.81 -7.75 -14.99
C LEU A 114 1.41 -7.90 -13.58
N GLN A 115 2.65 -8.38 -13.46
CA GLN A 115 3.38 -8.41 -12.18
C GLN A 115 3.60 -7.00 -11.60
N LYS A 116 3.96 -6.01 -12.45
CA LYS A 116 4.10 -4.61 -12.01
C LYS A 116 2.77 -4.03 -11.57
N LEU A 117 1.72 -4.24 -12.38
CA LEU A 117 0.37 -3.80 -12.02
C LEU A 117 -0.12 -4.44 -10.72
N PHE A 118 0.25 -5.71 -10.47
CA PHE A 118 -0.06 -6.37 -9.21
C PHE A 118 0.64 -5.70 -8.03
N PHE A 119 1.95 -5.44 -8.14
CA PHE A 119 2.68 -4.70 -7.11
C PHE A 119 2.05 -3.33 -6.85
N ASP A 120 1.79 -2.55 -7.91
CA ASP A 120 1.17 -1.22 -7.81
C ASP A 120 -0.21 -1.31 -7.12
N LEU A 121 -1.02 -2.33 -7.43
CA LEU A 121 -2.31 -2.58 -6.80
C LEU A 121 -2.16 -2.80 -5.28
N LEU A 122 -1.17 -3.59 -4.86
CA LEU A 122 -0.98 -3.91 -3.45
C LEU A 122 -0.45 -2.72 -2.64
N ILE A 123 0.46 -1.93 -3.22
CA ILE A 123 1.05 -0.77 -2.54
C ILE A 123 0.12 0.45 -2.49
N GLU A 124 -0.94 0.49 -3.31
CA GLU A 124 -1.88 1.61 -3.38
C GLU A 124 -2.43 1.99 -2.00
N SER A 125 -2.74 1.01 -1.14
CA SER A 125 -3.21 1.27 0.23
C SER A 125 -2.19 2.03 1.09
N LYS A 126 -0.89 1.72 0.95
CA LYS A 126 0.20 2.38 1.66
C LYS A 126 0.49 3.77 1.10
N VAL A 127 0.41 3.93 -0.23
CA VAL A 127 0.48 5.23 -0.91
C VAL A 127 -0.65 6.15 -0.43
N GLU A 128 -1.88 5.63 -0.37
CA GLU A 128 -3.03 6.38 0.13
C GLU A 128 -2.83 6.76 1.61
N GLN A 129 -2.34 5.85 2.46
CA GLN A 129 -2.00 6.19 3.84
C GLN A 129 -0.96 7.33 3.94
N LEU A 130 0.08 7.34 3.10
CA LEU A 130 1.04 8.45 3.04
C LEU A 130 0.37 9.77 2.64
N ASN A 131 -0.49 9.74 1.62
CA ASN A 131 -1.24 10.92 1.17
C ASN A 131 -2.16 11.46 2.28
N GLN A 132 -2.83 10.57 3.00
CA GLN A 132 -3.67 10.92 4.15
C GLN A 132 -2.85 11.54 5.28
N LEU A 133 -1.64 11.04 5.59
CA LEU A 133 -0.75 11.67 6.58
C LEU A 133 -0.33 13.09 6.17
N VAL A 134 -0.03 13.31 4.89
CA VAL A 134 0.29 14.65 4.35
C VAL A 134 -0.91 15.59 4.47
N LEU A 135 -2.10 15.11 4.13
CA LEU A 135 -3.33 15.88 4.25
C LEU A 135 -3.61 16.25 5.72
N LEU A 136 -3.56 15.29 6.65
CA LEU A 136 -3.74 15.55 8.07
C LEU A 136 -2.75 16.58 8.60
N LYS A 137 -1.51 16.56 8.12
CA LYS A 137 -0.48 17.53 8.49
C LYS A 137 -0.83 18.92 7.98
N SER A 138 -1.33 19.03 6.74
CA SER A 138 -1.77 20.32 6.17
C SER A 138 -2.97 20.93 6.91
N LEU A 139 -3.80 20.10 7.53
CA LEU A 139 -4.95 20.52 8.32
C LEU A 139 -4.61 20.76 9.80
N SER A 140 -3.38 20.45 10.24
CA SER A 140 -2.97 20.57 11.63
C SER A 140 -2.61 22.01 12.03
N VAL A 141 -3.01 22.41 13.24
CA VAL A 141 -2.63 23.71 13.84
C VAL A 141 -1.57 23.65 14.92
N THR A 142 -1.24 22.45 15.42
CA THR A 142 -0.33 22.32 16.58
C THR A 142 1.01 21.72 16.17
N CYS A 143 2.08 22.22 16.78
CA CYS A 143 3.43 21.67 16.57
C CYS A 143 3.52 20.20 17.01
N GLU A 144 2.83 19.84 18.10
CA GLU A 144 2.78 18.46 18.60
C GLU A 144 2.18 17.49 17.58
N LEU A 145 1.01 17.82 17.02
CA LEU A 145 0.35 16.97 16.02
C LEU A 145 1.19 16.88 14.74
N ASN A 146 1.77 18.00 14.30
CA ASN A 146 2.67 18.01 13.15
C ASN A 146 3.88 17.08 13.33
N SER A 147 4.48 17.04 14.52
CA SER A 147 5.58 16.11 14.83
C SER A 147 5.11 14.66 14.75
N LEU A 148 3.98 14.35 15.37
CA LEU A 148 3.41 12.99 15.38
C LEU A 148 3.13 12.47 13.97
N LEU A 149 2.52 13.30 13.11
CA LEU A 149 2.22 12.94 11.72
C LEU A 149 3.50 12.77 10.89
N GLU A 150 4.53 13.57 11.15
CA GLU A 150 5.82 13.45 10.48
C GLU A 150 6.56 12.17 10.88
N ASP A 151 6.53 11.81 12.16
CA ASP A 151 7.14 10.57 12.65
C ASP A 151 6.45 9.34 12.07
N GLU A 152 5.12 9.36 11.99
CA GLU A 152 4.37 8.28 11.35
C GLU A 152 4.71 8.17 9.86
N ARG A 153 4.75 9.30 9.15
CA ARG A 153 5.11 9.35 7.73
C ARG A 153 6.50 8.77 7.49
N LYS A 154 7.46 9.07 8.37
CA LYS A 154 8.82 8.49 8.29
C LYS A 154 8.80 6.99 8.57
N SER A 155 8.03 6.54 9.55
CA SER A 155 7.88 5.11 9.87
C SER A 155 7.34 4.34 8.66
N LEU A 156 6.23 4.79 8.08
CA LEU A 156 5.61 4.16 6.91
C LEU A 156 6.53 4.16 5.68
N ASN A 157 7.27 5.25 5.45
CA ASN A 157 8.27 5.29 4.39
C ASN A 157 9.42 4.29 4.60
N ARG A 158 9.83 4.04 5.84
CA ARG A 158 10.86 3.04 6.14
C ARG A 158 10.35 1.62 5.90
N GLU A 159 9.12 1.34 6.33
CA GLU A 159 8.43 0.07 6.07
C GLU A 159 8.35 -0.22 4.56
N LEU A 160 7.88 0.75 3.77
CA LEU A 160 7.81 0.65 2.32
C LEU A 160 9.18 0.38 1.69
N LYS A 161 10.20 1.16 2.07
CA LYS A 161 11.57 0.96 1.57
C LYS A 161 12.09 -0.43 1.88
N ALA A 162 11.91 -0.90 3.12
CA ALA A 162 12.38 -2.20 3.55
C ALA A 162 11.73 -3.32 2.74
N GLY A 163 10.39 -3.30 2.61
CA GLY A 163 9.69 -4.31 1.82
C GLY A 163 10.04 -4.29 0.34
N CYS A 164 10.24 -3.10 -0.27
CA CYS A 164 10.69 -3.03 -1.66
C CYS A 164 12.10 -3.61 -1.86
N ILE A 165 13.01 -3.39 -0.91
CA ILE A 165 14.36 -3.96 -0.95
C ILE A 165 14.31 -5.48 -0.82
N GLU A 166 13.51 -5.99 0.12
CA GLU A 166 13.30 -7.43 0.31
C GLU A 166 12.73 -8.10 -0.94
N LEU A 167 11.67 -7.51 -1.52
CA LEU A 167 11.09 -7.99 -2.77
C LEU A 167 12.14 -8.06 -3.88
N GLN A 168 12.96 -7.03 -4.04
CA GLN A 168 14.02 -7.02 -5.05
C GLN A 168 15.00 -8.20 -4.85
N TYR A 169 15.48 -8.42 -3.62
CA TYR A 169 16.39 -9.52 -3.32
C TYR A 169 15.78 -10.90 -3.61
N ASP A 170 14.53 -11.11 -3.22
CA ASP A 170 13.86 -12.40 -3.43
C ASP A 170 13.59 -12.67 -4.91
N MET A 171 13.18 -11.66 -5.67
CA MET A 171 12.98 -11.77 -7.12
C MET A 171 14.30 -12.10 -7.85
N GLU A 172 15.41 -11.41 -7.52
CA GLU A 172 16.75 -11.70 -8.07
C GLU A 172 17.21 -13.13 -7.74
N SER A 173 16.89 -13.63 -6.54
CA SER A 173 17.20 -15.01 -6.15
C SER A 173 16.43 -16.05 -6.99
N ILE A 174 15.24 -15.74 -7.47
CA ILE A 174 14.44 -16.66 -8.29
C ILE A 174 15.01 -16.72 -9.72
N GLU A 175 15.34 -15.57 -10.30
CA GLU A 175 15.94 -15.50 -11.63
C GLU A 175 17.25 -16.30 -11.72
N THR A 176 18.13 -16.16 -10.73
CA THR A 176 19.41 -16.90 -10.68
C THR A 176 19.23 -18.41 -10.57
N LYS A 177 18.20 -18.88 -9.85
CA LYS A 177 17.88 -20.32 -9.75
C LYS A 177 17.35 -20.92 -11.05
N ASN A 178 16.69 -20.13 -11.89
CA ASN A 178 16.17 -20.61 -13.17
C ASN A 178 17.24 -20.67 -14.28
N ILE A 179 18.44 -20.12 -14.05
CA ILE A 179 19.57 -20.09 -14.99
C ILE A 179 20.62 -21.18 -14.67
N SER A 180 20.49 -21.87 -13.52
CA SER A 180 21.41 -22.90 -13.02
C SER A 180 20.93 -24.31 -13.34
#